data_AF-M0QNE1-F1
#
_entry.id   AF-M0QNE1-F1
#
_cell.length_a   1.000
_cell.length_b   1.000
_cell.length_c   1.000
_cell.angle_alpha   90.00
_cell.angle_beta   90.00
_cell.angle_gamma   90.00
#
_symmetry.space_group_name_H-M   'P 1'
#
loop_
_entity.id
_entity.type
_entity.pdbx_description
1 polymer ?
#
loop_
_entity_poly.entity_id
_entity_poly.type
_entity_poly.pdbx_seq_one_letter_code
_entity_poly.pdbx_strand_id
1 'polypeptide(L)' 'MVAVGGDSGPAIVVDLATTMPGRGAWLHPLSECVTAAVRRRAFATALRVAGLTVRPDDLTELIGEITDREGPSPGQNR' A
#
# COMPACT_ATOMS: atom_id res chain seq x y z
N MET A 1 -3.46 -3.77 0.78
CA MET A 1 -3.66 -2.41 1.36
C MET A 1 -5.12 -2.02 1.25
N VAL A 2 -5.68 -1.34 2.24
CA VAL A 2 -7.08 -0.90 2.28
C VAL A 2 -7.14 0.56 2.71
N ALA A 3 -8.07 1.33 2.13
CA ALA A 3 -8.34 2.68 2.61
C ALA A 3 -9.28 2.61 3.82
N VAL A 4 -8.88 3.25 4.91
CA VAL A 4 -9.69 3.44 6.11
C VAL A 4 -10.11 4.90 6.21
N GLY A 5 -11.38 5.17 6.52
CA GLY A 5 -11.84 6.51 6.82
C GLY A 5 -11.63 6.80 8.32
N GLY A 6 -10.88 7.85 8.65
CA GLY A 6 -10.75 8.37 10.01
C GLY A 6 -11.23 9.82 10.10
N ASP A 7 -11.34 10.35 11.32
CA ASP A 7 -11.77 11.73 11.57
C ASP A 7 -10.85 12.79 10.92
N SER A 8 -9.57 12.43 10.68
CA SER A 8 -8.59 13.30 10.01
C SER A 8 -8.56 13.15 8.49
N GLY A 9 -9.45 12.33 7.92
CA GLY A 9 -9.50 12.01 6.50
C GLY A 9 -9.11 10.57 6.19
N PRO A 10 -9.05 10.19 4.90
CA PRO A 10 -8.78 8.83 4.51
C PRO A 10 -7.28 8.49 4.64
N ALA A 11 -6.99 7.35 5.26
CA ALA A 11 -5.66 6.80 5.42
C ALA A 11 -5.53 5.44 4.71
N ILE A 12 -4.30 5.02 4.41
CA ILE A 12 -4.01 3.68 3.88
C ILE A 12 -3.47 2.82 5.02
N VAL A 13 -3.99 1.60 5.15
CA VAL A 13 -3.45 0.58 6.04
C VAL A 13 -3.05 -0.66 5.23
N VAL A 14 -1.96 -1.31 5.62
CA VAL A 14 -1.57 -2.60 5.05
C VAL A 14 -2.33 -3.72 5.77
N ASP A 15 -3.35 -4.24 5.11
CA ASP A 15 -4.05 -5.45 5.55
C ASP A 15 -3.33 -6.70 5.04
N LEU A 16 -2.59 -7.36 5.93
CA LEU A 16 -1.91 -8.63 5.64
C LEU A 16 -2.83 -9.84 5.71
N ALA A 17 -3.87 -9.77 6.55
CA ALA A 17 -4.78 -10.88 6.75
C ALA A 17 -5.85 -10.95 5.66
N THR A 18 -5.97 -9.91 4.82
CA THR A 18 -7.00 -9.76 3.78
C THR A 18 -8.43 -9.83 4.36
N THR A 19 -8.59 -9.33 5.58
CA THR A 19 -9.84 -9.43 6.36
C THR A 19 -10.56 -8.10 6.53
N MET A 20 -9.93 -6.97 6.19
CA MET A 20 -10.53 -5.66 6.38
C MET A 20 -11.66 -5.42 5.37
N PRO A 21 -12.85 -5.01 5.84
CA PRO A 21 -13.95 -4.67 4.95
C PRO A 21 -13.62 -3.38 4.20
N GLY A 22 -13.78 -3.40 2.87
CA GLY A 22 -13.54 -2.24 2.04
C GLY A 22 -12.98 -2.60 0.66
N ARG A 23 -12.53 -1.57 -0.07
CA ARG A 23 -11.82 -1.75 -1.34
C ARG A 23 -10.32 -1.87 -1.05
N GLY A 24 -9.74 -2.99 -1.49
CA GLY A 24 -8.32 -3.26 -1.35
C GLY A 24 -7.52 -2.95 -2.63
N ALA A 25 -6.25 -2.64 -2.46
CA ALA A 25 -5.22 -2.58 -3.49
C ALA A 25 -4.11 -3.58 -3.15
N TRP A 26 -3.74 -4.38 -4.15
CA TRP A 26 -2.66 -5.36 -4.06
C TRP A 26 -1.40 -4.80 -4.70
N LEU A 27 -0.29 -4.94 -3.99
CA LEU A 27 1.05 -4.61 -4.47
C LEU A 27 2.03 -5.63 -3.91
N HIS A 28 3.12 -5.85 -4.62
CA HIS A 28 4.25 -6.58 -4.06
C HIS A 28 4.80 -5.82 -2.84
N PRO A 29 5.27 -6.55 -1.81
CA PRO A 29 5.85 -5.96 -0.61
C PRO A 29 7.29 -5.48 -0.89
N LEU A 30 7.51 -4.76 -1.99
CA LEU A 30 8.80 -4.23 -2.39
C LEU A 30 8.71 -2.70 -2.40
N SER A 31 9.70 -2.05 -1.79
CA SER A 31 9.78 -0.58 -1.70
C SER A 31 9.70 0.12 -3.06
N GLU A 32 10.27 -0.50 -4.10
CA GLU A 32 10.19 -0.01 -5.49
C GLU A 32 8.76 -0.02 -6.04
N CYS A 33 7.98 -1.08 -5.77
CA CYS A 33 6.60 -1.19 -6.22
C CYS A 33 5.72 -0.14 -5.55
N VAL A 34 5.97 0.12 -4.27
CA VAL A 34 5.27 1.11 -3.45
C VAL A 34 5.56 2.51 -3.96
N THR A 35 6.84 2.84 -4.14
CA THR A 35 7.28 4.13 -4.66
C THR A 35 6.69 4.40 -6.04
N ALA A 36 6.69 3.41 -6.93
CA ALA A 36 6.07 3.51 -8.24
C ALA A 36 4.55 3.72 -8.15
N ALA A 37 3.86 3.01 -7.26
CA ALA A 37 2.42 3.13 -7.06
C ALA A 37 2.03 4.51 -6.50
N VAL A 38 2.78 5.04 -5.53
CA VAL A 38 2.56 6.40 -5.00
C VAL A 38 2.79 7.45 -6.09
N ARG A 39 3.93 7.36 -6.81
CA ARG A 39 4.25 8.30 -7.89
C ARG A 39 3.18 8.36 -8.98
N ARG A 40 2.58 7.21 -9.33
CA ARG A 40 1.52 7.10 -10.34
C ARG A 40 0.12 7.40 -9.80
N ARG A 41 -0.02 7.74 -8.51
CA ARG A 41 -1.31 7.90 -7.82
C ARG A 41 -2.20 6.66 -7.95
N ALA A 42 -1.60 5.47 -8.02
CA ALA A 42 -2.32 4.22 -8.24
C ALA A 42 -3.27 3.88 -7.08
N PHE A 43 -2.93 4.25 -5.85
CA PHE A 43 -3.77 4.01 -4.67
C PHE A 43 -5.07 4.80 -4.69
N ALA A 44 -5.02 6.10 -5.01
CA ALA A 44 -6.22 6.93 -5.11
C ALA A 44 -7.19 6.35 -6.16
N THR A 45 -6.65 5.88 -7.29
CA THR A 45 -7.44 5.23 -8.36
C THR A 45 -7.98 3.86 -7.95
N ALA A 46 -7.14 2.99 -7.38
CA ALA A 46 -7.52 1.63 -6.99
C ALA A 46 -8.51 1.60 -5.82
N LEU A 47 -8.32 2.50 -4.84
CA LEU A 47 -9.16 2.61 -3.65
C LEU A 47 -10.35 3.56 -3.89
N ARG A 48 -10.36 4.31 -5.00
CA ARG A 48 -11.38 5.34 -5.36
C ARG A 48 -11.57 6.40 -4.28
N VAL A 49 -10.46 6.80 -3.66
CA VAL A 49 -10.45 7.81 -2.60
C VAL A 49 -9.85 9.10 -3.15
N ALA A 50 -10.70 10.12 -3.28
CA ALA A 50 -10.27 11.46 -3.64
C ALA A 50 -9.53 12.12 -2.45
N GLY A 51 -8.47 12.87 -2.73
CA GLY A 51 -7.69 13.57 -1.70
C GLY A 51 -6.72 12.69 -0.91
N LEU A 52 -6.58 11.41 -1.26
CA LEU A 52 -5.64 10.50 -0.61
C LEU A 52 -4.20 10.95 -0.90
N THR A 53 -3.55 11.54 0.10
CA THR A 53 -2.14 11.91 0.03
C THR A 53 -1.34 10.83 0.72
N VAL A 54 -0.53 10.14 -0.08
CA VAL A 54 0.32 9.05 0.38
C VAL A 54 1.77 9.49 0.21
N ARG A 55 2.57 9.39 1.27
CA ARG A 55 4.01 9.54 1.17
C ARG A 55 4.62 8.17 0.90
N PRO A 56 5.57 8.05 -0.04
CA PRO A 56 6.25 6.79 -0.29
C PRO A 56 7.00 6.29 0.95
N ASP A 57 7.64 7.21 1.68
CA ASP A 57 8.49 6.90 2.83
C ASP A 57 7.68 6.20 3.94
N ASP A 58 6.53 6.76 4.34
CA ASP A 58 5.62 6.20 5.35
C ASP A 58 5.17 4.76 5.01
N LEU A 59 4.87 4.49 3.74
CA LEU A 59 4.50 3.13 3.31
C LEU A 59 5.71 2.20 3.21
N THR A 60 6.87 2.72 2.84
CA THR A 60 8.08 1.90 2.64
C THR A 60 8.62 1.41 3.97
N GLU A 61 8.61 2.26 5.00
CA GLU A 61 8.95 1.89 6.38
C GLU A 61 8.01 0.80 6.90
N LEU A 62 6.69 1.01 6.78
CA LEU A 62 5.68 0.04 7.18
C LEU A 62 5.82 -1.30 6.45
N ILE A 63 6.21 -1.30 5.18
CA ILE A 63 6.39 -2.52 4.39
C ILE A 63 7.71 -3.20 4.70
N GLY A 64 8.77 -2.44 5.00
CA GLY A 64 10.05 -2.98 5.47
C GLY A 64 9.84 -3.91 6.67
N GLU A 65 9.08 -3.45 7.66
CA GLU A 65 8.74 -4.22 8.87
C GLU A 65 7.95 -5.51 8.56
N ILE A 66 7.20 -5.51 7.45
CA ILE A 66 6.38 -6.65 7.01
C ILE A 66 7.24 -7.66 6.25
N THR A 67 8.14 -7.19 5.38
CA THR A 67 9.03 -8.04 4.57
C THR A 67 10.06 -8.81 5.39
N ASP A 68 10.43 -8.34 6.58
CA ASP A 68 11.35 -9.09 7.45
C ASP A 68 10.80 -10.48 7.87
N ARG A 69 9.50 -10.75 7.64
CA ARG A 69 8.89 -12.07 7.84
C ARG A 69 8.73 -12.91 6.57
N GLU A 70 8.93 -12.33 5.39
CA GLU A 70 8.74 -13.00 4.10
C GLU A 70 10.03 -12.85 3.28
N GLY A 71 10.88 -13.88 3.35
CA GLY A 71 12.17 -13.91 2.66
C GLY A 71 12.09 -13.60 1.16
N PRO A 72 13.22 -13.20 0.55
CA PRO A 72 13.25 -12.57 -0.76
C PRO A 72 12.70 -13.52 -1.83
N SER A 73 11.54 -13.20 -2.40
CA SER A 73 11.04 -13.86 -3.61
C SER A 73 11.32 -12.96 -4.81
N PRO A 74 12.26 -13.34 -5.71
CA PRO A 74 12.53 -12.61 -6.92
C PRO A 74 11.46 -13.01 -7.96
N GLY A 75 10.58 -12.08 -8.30
CA GLY A 75 9.55 -12.25 -9.31
C GLY A 75 9.40 -10.97 -10.11
N GLN A 76 10.48 -10.57 -10.78
CA GLN A 76 10.49 -9.39 -11.64
C GLN A 76 9.94 -9.80 -13.02
N ASN A 77 8.65 -9.58 -13.23
CA ASN A 77 7.97 -9.95 -14.46
C ASN A 77 8.13 -8.82 -15.48
N ARG A 78 8.94 -9.12 -16.49
CA ARG A 78 9.24 -8.31 -17.68
C ARG A 78 8.03 -8.14 -18.61
#